data_AF-A0A944NVW5-F1
#
_entry.id   AF-A0A944NVW5-F1
#
_cell.length_a   1.000
_cell.length_b   1.000
_cell.length_c   1.000
_cell.angle_alpha   90.00
_cell.angle_beta   90.00
_cell.angle_gamma   90.00
#
_symmetry.space_group_name_H-M   'P 1'
#
loop_
_entity.id
_entity.type
_entity.pdbx_description
1 polymer ?
#
loop_
_entity_poly.entity_id
_entity_poly.type
_entity_poly.pdbx_seq_one_letter_code
_entity_poly.pdbx_strand_id
1 'polypeptide(L)'
;MTKIGGAEIAGLRALPMAAAMIAATLLMAAVLMAIPKLRQGEGGGPRFVSLLQGAIRPNTYVGLAAAYALFGTAGLTLAAAAIVAVIPLVNFISIIALLRWTGASHSARPGWGAALVASLKNPIIIACVLGAALNFTGLGLPPVVGPILDILGSAALPLGLMAVGAGLNFDAVHARRSTITQAVVLKLLIMPGLTYAACVALGVSGITLTVAVMFAALPVAAGSYVMTRQMGGDGPLMAGI
;
A
#
# COMPACT_ATOMS: atom_id res chain seq x y z
N MET A 1 -2.39 14.43 -33.71
CA MET A 1 -1.89 13.03 -33.72
C MET A 1 -0.46 13.00 -33.18
N THR A 2 -0.26 13.18 -31.86
CA THR A 2 1.09 13.39 -31.28
C THR A 2 1.32 12.72 -29.91
N LYS A 3 0.47 11.76 -29.50
CA LYS A 3 0.55 11.14 -28.15
C LYS A 3 1.23 9.76 -28.06
N ILE A 4 1.71 9.19 -29.16
CA ILE A 4 2.17 7.78 -29.16
C ILE A 4 3.67 7.64 -28.82
N GLY A 5 4.53 8.60 -29.19
CA GLY A 5 5.98 8.48 -28.95
C GLY A 5 6.44 8.64 -27.49
N GLY A 6 5.70 9.36 -26.65
CA GLY A 6 6.06 9.58 -25.24
C GLY A 6 5.58 8.47 -24.29
N ALA A 7 4.46 7.82 -24.63
CA ALA A 7 3.85 6.79 -23.80
C ALA A 7 4.57 5.44 -23.90
N GLU A 8 5.07 5.05 -25.08
CA GLU A 8 5.86 3.83 -25.25
C GLU A 8 7.22 3.92 -24.52
N ILE A 9 7.92 5.05 -24.62
CA ILE A 9 9.21 5.26 -23.94
C ILE A 9 9.03 5.29 -22.41
N ALA A 10 7.91 5.85 -21.94
CA ALA A 10 7.52 5.78 -20.53
C ALA A 10 7.16 4.35 -20.09
N GLY A 11 6.47 3.57 -20.93
CA GLY A 11 6.14 2.17 -20.67
C GLY A 11 7.37 1.26 -20.57
N LEU A 12 8.33 1.41 -21.49
CA LEU A 12 9.62 0.69 -21.49
C LEU A 12 10.49 1.01 -20.27
N ARG A 13 10.43 2.25 -19.75
CA ARG A 13 11.17 2.66 -18.54
C ARG A 13 10.41 2.38 -17.23
N ALA A 14 9.09 2.33 -17.27
CA ALA A 14 8.26 2.03 -16.11
C ALA A 14 8.27 0.54 -15.74
N LEU A 15 8.49 -0.36 -16.70
CA LEU A 15 8.54 -1.80 -16.46
C LEU A 15 9.65 -2.23 -15.47
N PRO A 16 10.94 -1.85 -15.66
CA PRO A 16 11.99 -2.21 -14.69
C PRO A 16 11.79 -1.51 -13.34
N MET A 17 11.18 -0.32 -13.31
CA MET A 17 10.77 0.35 -12.08
C MET A 17 9.71 -0.45 -11.31
N ALA A 18 8.64 -0.86 -11.99
CA ALA A 18 7.57 -1.66 -11.41
C ALA A 18 8.12 -2.99 -10.88
N ALA A 19 8.97 -3.67 -11.65
CA ALA A 19 9.64 -4.90 -11.22
C ALA A 19 10.50 -4.67 -9.96
N ALA A 20 11.30 -3.60 -9.92
CA ALA A 20 12.11 -3.24 -8.75
C ALA A 20 11.26 -3.03 -7.50
N MET A 21 10.17 -2.26 -7.62
CA MET A 21 9.29 -1.96 -6.49
C MET A 21 8.51 -3.18 -6.02
N ILE A 22 8.06 -4.04 -6.94
CA ILE A 22 7.43 -5.33 -6.61
C ILE A 22 8.42 -6.22 -5.86
N ALA A 23 9.65 -6.35 -6.38
CA ALA A 23 10.70 -7.16 -5.76
C ALA A 23 11.04 -6.65 -4.35
N ALA A 24 11.22 -5.34 -4.17
CA ALA A 24 11.49 -4.74 -2.87
C ALA A 24 10.32 -4.96 -1.88
N THR A 25 9.08 -4.83 -2.35
CA THR A 25 7.87 -5.06 -1.54
C THR A 25 7.76 -6.51 -1.10
N LEU A 26 7.97 -7.46 -2.03
CA LEU A 26 7.96 -8.89 -1.74
C LEU A 26 9.09 -9.26 -0.79
N LEU A 27 10.29 -8.71 -0.99
CA LEU A 27 11.43 -8.95 -0.12
C LEU A 27 11.16 -8.44 1.30
N MET A 28 10.66 -7.21 1.46
CA MET A 28 10.27 -6.67 2.76
C MET A 28 9.22 -7.55 3.44
N ALA A 29 8.17 -7.92 2.71
CA ALA A 29 7.11 -8.79 3.24
C ALA A 29 7.66 -10.17 3.64
N ALA A 30 8.53 -10.76 2.82
CA ALA A 30 9.16 -12.05 3.09
C ALA A 30 10.06 -11.99 4.33
N VAL A 31 10.90 -10.95 4.46
CA VAL A 31 11.75 -10.74 5.64
C VAL A 31 10.91 -10.65 6.90
N LEU A 32 9.84 -9.85 6.89
CA LEU A 32 8.95 -9.73 8.05
C LEU A 32 8.23 -11.04 8.37
N MET A 33 7.77 -11.77 7.37
CA MET A 33 7.15 -13.09 7.55
C MET A 33 8.13 -14.17 8.04
N ALA A 34 9.41 -14.05 7.69
CA ALA A 34 10.47 -14.99 8.04
C ALA A 34 10.98 -14.82 9.48
N ILE A 35 10.63 -13.74 10.18
CA ILE A 35 11.02 -13.52 11.57
C ILE A 35 9.89 -14.03 12.50
N PRO A 36 9.94 -15.29 12.97
CA PRO A 36 8.86 -15.86 13.79
C PRO A 36 8.66 -15.11 15.11
N LYS A 37 9.71 -14.48 15.67
CA LYS A 37 9.62 -13.66 16.87
C LYS A 37 8.66 -12.48 16.72
N LEU A 38 8.56 -11.88 15.53
CA LEU A 38 7.59 -10.80 15.26
C LEU A 38 6.15 -11.30 15.18
N ARG A 39 5.96 -12.60 14.92
CA ARG A 39 4.64 -13.24 14.77
C ARG A 39 4.13 -13.86 16.09
N GLN A 40 5.05 -14.23 16.99
CA GLN A 40 4.78 -14.98 18.22
C GLN A 40 5.03 -14.19 19.51
N GLY A 41 5.47 -12.92 19.42
CA GLY A 41 5.64 -12.04 20.58
C GLY A 41 4.33 -11.59 21.23
N GLU A 42 4.42 -10.87 22.35
CA GLU A 42 3.26 -10.32 23.06
C GLU A 42 2.37 -9.50 22.10
N GLY A 43 1.06 -9.77 22.08
CA GLY A 43 0.08 -9.15 21.17
C GLY A 43 0.01 -9.73 19.74
N GLY A 44 0.73 -10.84 19.48
CA GLY A 44 0.38 -11.85 18.48
C GLY A 44 0.22 -11.38 17.03
N GLY A 45 -0.67 -12.07 16.31
CA GLY A 45 -0.96 -11.82 14.91
C GLY A 45 -1.45 -10.40 14.55
N PRO A 46 -2.35 -9.76 15.33
CA PRO A 46 -2.81 -8.40 15.08
C PRO A 46 -1.71 -7.32 15.05
N ARG A 47 -0.72 -7.42 15.95
CA ARG A 47 0.44 -6.52 15.95
C ARG A 47 1.31 -6.74 14.72
N PHE A 48 1.62 -8.00 14.40
CA PHE A 48 2.41 -8.36 13.23
C PHE A 48 1.80 -7.82 11.93
N VAL A 49 0.48 -7.96 11.77
CA VAL A 49 -0.18 -7.51 10.55
C VAL A 49 -0.20 -5.98 10.43
N SER A 50 -0.27 -5.26 11.55
CA SER A 50 -0.18 -3.79 11.55
C SER A 50 1.25 -3.34 11.18
N LEU A 51 2.28 -4.01 11.70
CA LEU A 51 3.68 -3.79 11.29
C LEU A 51 3.91 -4.07 9.80
N LEU A 52 3.39 -5.20 9.30
CA LEU A 52 3.53 -5.60 7.90
C LEU A 52 2.90 -4.56 6.98
N GLN A 53 1.65 -4.18 7.26
CA GLN A 53 0.95 -3.12 6.50
C GLN A 53 1.69 -1.79 6.57
N GLY A 54 2.17 -1.42 7.76
CA GLY A 54 2.94 -0.21 7.99
C GLY A 54 4.23 -0.17 7.18
N ALA A 55 4.91 -1.30 7.01
CA ALA A 55 6.15 -1.36 6.25
C ALA A 55 5.94 -1.32 4.73
N ILE A 56 4.88 -1.94 4.21
CA ILE A 56 4.74 -2.18 2.77
C ILE A 56 3.77 -1.24 2.06
N ARG A 57 2.80 -0.63 2.74
CA ARG A 57 1.67 0.06 2.09
C ARG A 57 1.86 1.59 2.03
N PRO A 58 2.28 2.17 0.90
CA PRO A 58 2.54 3.60 0.77
C PRO A 58 1.24 4.42 0.65
N ASN A 59 1.28 5.67 1.07
CA ASN A 59 0.19 6.64 0.88
C ASN A 59 0.20 7.22 -0.55
N THR A 60 -0.68 6.68 -1.41
CA THR A 60 -0.77 7.04 -2.82
C THR A 60 -1.13 8.51 -3.08
N TYR A 61 -1.97 9.12 -2.24
CA TYR A 61 -2.39 10.51 -2.41
C TYR A 61 -1.22 11.47 -2.23
N VAL A 62 -0.45 11.28 -1.16
CA VAL A 62 0.78 12.05 -0.91
C VAL A 62 1.80 11.78 -2.01
N GLY A 63 1.90 10.53 -2.48
CA GLY A 63 2.79 10.15 -3.57
C GLY A 63 2.50 10.85 -4.89
N LEU A 64 1.24 10.90 -5.32
CA LEU A 64 0.83 11.59 -6.54
C LEU A 64 1.06 13.10 -6.45
N ALA A 65 0.72 13.70 -5.30
CA ALA A 65 0.92 15.13 -5.07
C ALA A 65 2.42 15.50 -5.09
N ALA A 66 3.26 14.73 -4.38
CA ALA A 66 4.70 14.94 -4.35
C ALA A 66 5.36 14.73 -5.72
N ALA A 67 4.97 13.68 -6.45
CA ALA A 67 5.49 13.40 -7.78
C ALA A 67 5.18 14.53 -8.77
N TYR A 68 3.95 15.06 -8.72
CA TYR A 68 3.54 16.19 -9.54
C TYR A 68 4.28 17.47 -9.16
N ALA A 69 4.41 17.77 -7.86
CA ALA A 69 5.09 18.97 -7.38
C ALA A 69 6.58 19.00 -7.74
N LEU A 70 7.26 17.85 -7.69
CA LEU A 70 8.71 17.78 -7.94
C LEU A 70 9.06 17.61 -9.41
N PHE A 71 8.24 16.90 -10.18
CA PHE A 71 8.60 16.44 -11.52
C PHE A 71 7.49 16.64 -12.57
N GLY A 72 6.44 17.38 -12.22
CA GLY A 72 5.33 17.68 -13.12
C GLY A 72 4.61 16.44 -13.66
N THR A 73 4.22 16.50 -14.93
CA THR A 73 3.49 15.44 -15.61
C THR A 73 4.29 14.14 -15.77
N ALA A 74 5.61 14.24 -15.89
CA ALA A 74 6.50 13.08 -15.97
C ALA A 74 6.50 12.28 -14.66
N GLY A 75 6.63 12.98 -13.52
CA GLY A 75 6.51 12.37 -12.19
C GLY A 75 5.15 11.74 -11.96
N LEU A 76 4.08 12.44 -12.33
CA LEU A 76 2.71 11.95 -12.20
C LEU A 76 2.50 10.64 -12.97
N THR A 77 3.01 10.56 -14.19
CA THR A 77 2.90 9.35 -15.04
C THR A 77 3.63 8.16 -14.42
N LEU A 78 4.85 8.38 -13.90
CA LEU A 78 5.64 7.34 -13.23
C LEU A 78 5.02 6.91 -11.90
N ALA A 79 4.49 7.84 -11.11
CA ALA A 79 3.78 7.54 -9.86
C ALA A 79 2.49 6.75 -10.13
N ALA A 80 1.75 7.07 -11.19
CA ALA A 80 0.59 6.29 -11.62
C ALA A 80 0.98 4.85 -12.00
N ALA A 81 2.08 4.67 -12.74
CA ALA A 81 2.60 3.34 -13.07
C ALA A 81 3.01 2.56 -11.81
N ALA A 82 3.69 3.21 -10.85
CA ALA A 82 4.03 2.61 -9.56
C ALA A 82 2.79 2.18 -8.76
N ILE A 83 1.74 3.01 -8.76
CA ILE A 83 0.46 2.71 -8.10
C ILE A 83 -0.17 1.44 -8.70
N VAL A 84 -0.28 1.39 -10.03
CA VAL A 84 -0.88 0.25 -10.73
C VAL A 84 -0.12 -1.05 -10.43
N ALA A 85 1.21 -0.99 -10.33
CA ALA A 85 2.04 -2.16 -10.04
C ALA A 85 1.98 -2.60 -8.56
N VAL A 86 2.11 -1.66 -7.62
CA VAL A 86 2.36 -1.98 -6.20
C VAL A 86 1.08 -2.09 -5.39
N ILE A 87 0.06 -1.27 -5.65
CA ILE A 87 -1.12 -1.17 -4.79
C ILE A 87 -1.96 -2.46 -4.74
N PRO A 88 -2.24 -3.15 -5.86
CA PRO A 88 -2.92 -4.44 -5.81
C PRO A 88 -2.15 -5.48 -5.00
N LEU A 89 -0.82 -5.53 -5.17
CA LEU A 89 0.07 -6.45 -4.47
C LEU A 89 0.05 -6.23 -2.96
N VAL A 90 0.23 -4.99 -2.49
CA VAL A 90 0.23 -4.70 -1.04
C VAL A 90 -1.14 -4.93 -0.43
N ASN A 91 -2.24 -4.61 -1.13
CA ASN A 91 -3.59 -4.88 -0.64
C ASN A 91 -3.81 -6.39 -0.49
N PHE A 92 -3.39 -7.19 -1.48
CA PHE A 92 -3.50 -8.64 -1.44
C PHE A 92 -2.70 -9.25 -0.28
N ILE A 93 -1.43 -8.85 -0.11
CA ILE A 93 -0.58 -9.28 1.02
C ILE A 93 -1.24 -8.92 2.35
N SER A 94 -1.76 -7.70 2.47
CA SER A 94 -2.37 -7.20 3.70
C SER A 94 -3.64 -7.96 4.09
N ILE A 95 -4.52 -8.22 3.12
CA ILE A 95 -5.78 -8.95 3.36
C ILE A 95 -5.49 -10.41 3.74
N ILE A 96 -4.58 -11.09 3.03
CA ILE A 96 -4.14 -12.44 3.40
C ILE A 96 -3.57 -12.46 4.82
N ALA A 97 -2.76 -11.45 5.15
CA ALA A 97 -2.17 -11.34 6.46
C ALA A 97 -3.24 -11.13 7.56
N LEU A 98 -4.19 -10.23 7.35
CA LEU A 98 -5.32 -10.00 8.27
C LEU A 98 -6.14 -11.29 8.45
N LEU A 99 -6.56 -11.93 7.36
CA LEU A 99 -7.35 -13.16 7.44
C LEU A 99 -6.64 -14.30 8.20
N ARG A 100 -5.32 -14.39 8.08
CA ARG A 100 -4.56 -15.49 8.70
C ARG A 100 -4.17 -15.23 10.14
N TRP A 101 -3.96 -13.97 10.53
CA TRP A 101 -3.40 -13.60 11.82
C TRP A 101 -4.32 -12.76 12.71
N THR A 102 -5.45 -12.27 12.20
CA THR A 102 -6.39 -11.43 12.96
C THR A 102 -7.83 -11.91 12.92
N GLY A 103 -8.13 -13.01 12.22
CA GLY A 103 -9.48 -13.52 12.03
C GLY A 103 -10.26 -13.78 13.32
N ALA A 104 -11.20 -12.88 13.61
CA ALA A 104 -12.29 -13.09 14.57
C ALA A 104 -13.40 -13.92 13.91
N SER A 105 -13.36 -15.25 14.08
CA SER A 105 -14.55 -16.10 14.32
C SER A 105 -14.13 -17.55 14.62
N HIS A 106 -14.11 -17.89 15.90
CA HIS A 106 -14.58 -19.13 16.55
C HIS A 106 -14.38 -20.55 15.99
N SER A 107 -13.68 -20.85 14.90
CA SER A 107 -13.15 -22.21 14.64
C SER A 107 -12.28 -22.24 13.39
N ALA A 108 -11.05 -22.77 13.55
CA ALA A 108 -10.08 -23.08 12.52
C ALA A 108 -9.51 -21.88 11.72
N ARG A 109 -8.18 -21.79 11.70
CA ARG A 109 -7.43 -20.95 10.74
C ARG A 109 -7.89 -21.35 9.33
N PRO A 110 -8.52 -20.48 8.53
CA PRO A 110 -8.97 -20.86 7.19
C PRO A 110 -7.76 -21.33 6.37
N GLY A 111 -7.92 -22.43 5.62
CA GLY A 111 -6.90 -22.88 4.67
C GLY A 111 -6.61 -21.80 3.62
N TRP A 112 -5.45 -21.87 2.96
CA TRP A 112 -5.02 -20.90 1.96
C TRP A 112 -6.09 -20.58 0.90
N GLY A 113 -6.88 -21.58 0.49
CA GLY A 113 -8.00 -21.41 -0.44
C GLY A 113 -9.14 -20.53 0.09
N ALA A 114 -9.52 -20.68 1.36
CA ALA A 114 -10.57 -19.88 1.97
C ALA A 114 -10.15 -18.41 2.16
N ALA A 115 -8.86 -18.19 2.49
CA ALA A 115 -8.30 -16.84 2.57
C ALA A 115 -8.26 -16.14 1.19
N LEU A 116 -7.91 -16.88 0.13
CA LEU A 116 -7.96 -16.39 -1.25
C LEU A 116 -9.38 -16.01 -1.68
N VAL A 117 -10.36 -16.88 -1.43
CA VAL A 117 -11.77 -16.62 -1.78
C VAL A 117 -12.33 -15.42 -1.00
N ALA A 118 -12.02 -15.31 0.29
CA ALA A 118 -12.42 -14.15 1.09
C ALA A 118 -11.75 -12.85 0.61
N SER A 119 -10.50 -12.92 0.15
CA SER A 119 -9.82 -11.78 -0.47
C SER A 119 -10.48 -11.36 -1.77
N LEU A 120 -10.84 -12.32 -2.64
CA LEU A 120 -11.54 -12.04 -3.89
C LEU A 120 -12.94 -11.43 -3.68
N LYS A 121 -13.59 -11.75 -2.55
CA LYS A 121 -14.87 -11.13 -2.14
C LYS A 121 -14.70 -9.77 -1.44
N ASN A 122 -13.48 -9.29 -1.23
CA ASN A 122 -13.25 -8.03 -0.55
C ASN A 122 -13.72 -6.86 -1.45
N PRO A 123 -14.62 -5.98 -0.98
CA PRO A 123 -15.13 -4.84 -1.76
C PRO A 123 -14.02 -3.94 -2.32
N ILE A 124 -12.89 -3.81 -1.63
CA ILE A 124 -11.74 -3.01 -2.09
C ILE A 124 -11.09 -3.66 -3.31
N ILE A 125 -10.87 -4.99 -3.28
CA ILE A 125 -10.30 -5.72 -4.42
C ILE A 125 -11.25 -5.66 -5.61
N ILE A 126 -12.55 -5.91 -5.38
CA ILE A 126 -13.57 -5.84 -6.43
C ILE A 126 -13.60 -4.44 -7.06
N ALA A 127 -13.57 -3.38 -6.25
CA ALA A 127 -13.53 -2.00 -6.74
C ALA A 127 -12.27 -1.72 -7.58
N CYS A 128 -11.09 -2.20 -7.16
CA CYS A 128 -9.86 -2.06 -7.94
C CYS A 128 -9.93 -2.80 -9.28
N VAL A 129 -10.45 -4.03 -9.31
CA VAL A 129 -10.59 -4.84 -10.53
C VAL A 129 -11.60 -4.21 -11.49
N LEU A 130 -12.77 -3.79 -10.98
CA LEU A 130 -13.78 -3.09 -11.78
C LEU A 130 -13.24 -1.77 -12.34
N GLY A 131 -12.54 -0.98 -11.53
CA GLY A 131 -11.90 0.25 -11.98
C GLY A 131 -10.87 0.02 -13.09
N ALA A 132 -10.03 -1.01 -12.94
CA ALA A 132 -9.07 -1.39 -13.97
C ALA A 132 -9.77 -1.89 -15.26
N ALA A 133 -10.82 -2.69 -15.15
CA ALA A 133 -11.58 -3.18 -16.29
C ALA A 133 -12.29 -2.05 -17.05
N LEU A 134 -12.88 -1.08 -16.34
CA LEU A 134 -13.49 0.11 -16.96
C LEU A 134 -12.46 1.01 -17.65
N ASN A 135 -11.26 1.12 -17.07
CA ASN A 135 -10.17 1.86 -17.68
C ASN A 135 -9.69 1.18 -18.98
N PHE A 136 -9.54 -0.14 -18.97
CA PHE A 136 -9.06 -0.90 -20.13
C PHE A 136 -10.07 -0.99 -21.27
N THR A 137 -11.37 -1.07 -20.95
CA THR A 137 -12.45 -1.09 -21.95
C THR A 137 -12.74 0.28 -22.55
N GLY A 138 -12.20 1.36 -21.97
CA GLY A 138 -12.44 2.74 -22.43
C GLY A 138 -13.89 3.21 -22.25
N LEU A 139 -14.76 2.40 -21.65
CA LEU A 139 -16.16 2.72 -21.37
C LEU A 139 -16.29 3.90 -20.40
N GLY A 140 -15.26 4.13 -19.57
CA GLY A 140 -15.28 5.18 -18.56
C GLY A 140 -16.33 4.92 -17.48
N LEU A 141 -16.53 5.90 -16.61
CA LEU A 141 -17.62 5.87 -15.64
C LEU A 141 -18.88 6.50 -16.25
N PRO A 142 -20.09 5.98 -15.94
CA PRO A 142 -21.33 6.62 -16.35
C PRO A 142 -21.35 8.09 -15.88
N PRO A 143 -21.89 9.03 -16.69
CA PRO A 143 -21.82 10.46 -16.41
C PRO A 143 -22.49 10.87 -15.08
N VAL A 144 -23.40 10.06 -14.55
CA VAL A 144 -24.03 10.27 -13.23
C VAL A 144 -23.17 9.73 -12.09
N VAL A 145 -22.49 8.60 -12.31
CA VAL A 145 -21.74 7.89 -11.26
C VAL A 145 -20.34 8.50 -11.07
N GLY A 146 -19.70 8.94 -12.16
CA GLY A 146 -18.35 9.52 -12.13
C GLY A 146 -18.22 10.67 -11.13
N PRO A 147 -19.02 11.75 -11.24
CA PRO A 147 -18.93 12.90 -10.33
C PRO A 147 -19.17 12.54 -8.86
N ILE A 148 -20.08 11.59 -8.60
CA ILE A 148 -20.34 11.10 -7.24
C ILE A 148 -19.12 10.38 -6.68
N LEU A 149 -18.51 9.49 -7.48
CA LEU A 149 -17.30 8.78 -7.09
C LEU A 149 -16.11 9.72 -6.88
N ASP A 150 -16.01 10.80 -7.66
CA ASP A 150 -14.97 11.82 -7.48
C ASP A 150 -15.14 12.59 -6.16
N ILE A 151 -16.37 12.97 -5.81
CA ILE A 151 -16.68 13.61 -4.52
C ILE A 151 -16.36 12.64 -3.37
N LEU A 152 -16.80 11.38 -3.46
CA LEU A 152 -16.52 10.38 -2.45
C LEU A 152 -15.01 10.09 -2.31
N GLY A 153 -14.31 9.98 -3.45
CA GLY A 153 -12.87 9.72 -3.50
C GLY A 153 -12.03 10.86 -2.92
N SER A 154 -12.44 12.11 -3.16
CA SER A 154 -11.80 13.30 -2.57
C SER A 154 -12.12 13.45 -1.07
N ALA A 155 -13.31 13.08 -0.62
CA ALA A 155 -13.69 13.08 0.79
C ALA A 155 -13.07 11.92 1.61
N ALA A 156 -12.71 10.81 0.96
CA ALA A 156 -12.19 9.61 1.63
C ALA A 156 -10.89 9.89 2.41
N LEU A 157 -9.99 10.70 1.84
CA LEU A 157 -8.72 11.05 2.49
C LEU A 157 -8.91 11.87 3.78
N PRO A 158 -9.61 13.02 3.80
CA PRO A 158 -9.83 13.79 5.02
C PRO A 158 -10.60 13.01 6.08
N LEU A 159 -11.59 12.20 5.68
CA LEU A 159 -12.31 11.32 6.61
C LEU A 159 -11.39 10.23 7.20
N GLY A 160 -10.52 9.63 6.38
CA GLY A 160 -9.52 8.67 6.85
C GLY A 160 -8.55 9.27 7.85
N LEU A 161 -8.07 10.50 7.61
CA LEU A 161 -7.21 11.23 8.54
C LEU A 161 -7.92 11.61 9.83
N MET A 162 -9.19 12.06 9.77
CA MET A 162 -10.00 12.30 10.97
C MET A 162 -10.20 11.00 11.78
N ALA A 163 -10.45 9.87 11.13
CA ALA A 163 -10.62 8.58 11.80
C ALA A 163 -9.31 8.09 12.46
N VAL A 164 -8.16 8.29 11.82
CA VAL A 164 -6.83 8.01 12.42
C VAL A 164 -6.59 8.93 13.61
N GLY A 165 -6.85 10.23 13.47
CA GLY A 165 -6.71 11.21 14.56
C GLY A 165 -7.60 10.90 15.76
N ALA A 166 -8.86 10.54 15.54
CA ALA A 166 -9.77 10.11 16.60
C ALA A 166 -9.36 8.76 17.23
N GLY A 167 -8.67 7.90 16.47
CA GLY A 167 -8.11 6.64 16.95
C GLY A 167 -6.77 6.76 17.67
N LEU A 168 -6.12 7.93 17.57
CA LEU A 168 -4.80 8.17 18.12
C LEU A 168 -4.91 8.34 19.62
N ASN A 169 -4.21 7.48 20.36
CA ASN A 169 -4.09 7.56 21.80
C ASN A 169 -2.59 7.68 22.13
N PHE A 170 -2.18 8.84 22.65
CA PHE A 170 -0.78 9.13 22.95
C PHE A 170 -0.21 8.20 24.03
N ASP A 171 -1.00 7.77 25.00
CA ASP A 171 -0.57 6.81 26.01
C ASP A 171 -0.34 5.42 25.39
N ALA A 172 -1.23 5.01 24.47
CA ALA A 172 -1.06 3.76 23.73
C ALA A 172 0.16 3.79 22.79
N VAL A 173 0.44 4.94 22.17
CA VAL A 173 1.65 5.18 21.37
C VAL A 173 2.88 5.07 22.25
N HIS A 174 2.88 5.73 23.42
CA HIS A 174 4.02 5.70 24.34
C HIS A 174 4.30 4.27 24.84
N ALA A 175 3.25 3.53 25.21
CA ALA A 175 3.34 2.13 25.63
C ALA A 175 3.88 1.20 24.53
N ARG A 176 3.66 1.54 23.25
CA ARG A 176 4.02 0.73 22.08
C ARG A 176 5.17 1.32 21.26
N ARG A 177 5.91 2.28 21.83
CA ARG A 177 6.99 3.03 21.17
C ARG A 177 7.97 2.14 20.41
N SER A 178 8.39 1.01 20.99
CA SER A 178 9.34 0.11 20.34
C SER A 178 8.81 -0.46 19.02
N THR A 179 7.53 -0.81 18.97
CA THR A 179 6.89 -1.39 17.77
C THR A 179 6.67 -0.31 16.72
N ILE A 180 6.29 0.90 17.15
CA ILE A 180 6.12 2.05 16.25
C ILE A 180 7.47 2.45 15.63
N THR A 181 8.53 2.57 16.44
CA THR A 181 9.88 2.87 15.94
C THR A 181 10.36 1.82 14.95
N GLN A 182 10.10 0.52 15.21
CA GLN A 182 10.40 -0.54 14.25
C GLN A 182 9.66 -0.33 12.92
N ALA A 183 8.36 -0.03 12.97
CA ALA A 183 7.56 0.22 11.76
C ALA A 183 8.10 1.41 10.97
N VAL A 184 8.43 2.52 11.65
CA VAL A 184 9.00 3.73 11.05
C VAL A 184 10.35 3.45 10.40
N VAL A 185 11.25 2.73 11.09
CA VAL A 185 12.57 2.36 10.53
C VAL A 185 12.41 1.46 9.31
N LEU A 186 11.55 0.43 9.39
CA LEU A 186 11.27 -0.46 8.26
C LEU A 186 10.74 0.33 7.07
N LYS A 187 9.81 1.27 7.31
CA LYS A 187 9.12 2.00 6.25
C LYS A 187 9.96 3.13 5.64
N LEU A 188 10.69 3.88 6.44
CA LEU A 188 11.38 5.11 6.00
C LEU A 188 12.88 4.92 5.74
N LEU A 189 13.49 3.85 6.25
CA LEU A 189 14.91 3.56 6.00
C LEU A 189 15.10 2.29 5.16
N ILE A 190 14.50 1.19 5.60
CA ILE A 190 14.73 -0.11 4.95
C ILE A 190 14.01 -0.19 3.61
N MET A 191 12.72 0.17 3.53
CA MET A 191 11.94 0.08 2.29
C MET A 191 12.51 0.95 1.14
N PRO A 192 12.91 2.22 1.37
CA PRO A 192 13.52 3.04 0.33
C PRO A 192 14.91 2.51 -0.06
N GLY A 193 15.68 2.01 0.90
CA GLY A 193 16.98 1.37 0.64
C GLY A 193 16.84 0.11 -0.23
N LEU A 194 15.87 -0.76 0.07
CA LEU A 194 15.57 -1.95 -0.74
C LEU A 194 15.13 -1.57 -2.16
N THR A 195 14.29 -0.54 -2.28
CA THR A 195 13.79 -0.07 -3.57
C THR A 195 14.93 0.55 -4.38
N TYR A 196 15.79 1.35 -3.76
CA TYR A 196 16.98 1.90 -4.40
C TYR A 196 17.91 0.79 -4.91
N ALA A 197 18.23 -0.20 -4.07
CA ALA A 197 19.09 -1.32 -4.45
C ALA A 197 18.49 -2.12 -5.61
N ALA A 198 17.18 -2.41 -5.57
CA ALA A 198 16.48 -3.12 -6.64
C ALA A 198 16.45 -2.31 -7.95
N CYS A 199 16.23 -0.99 -7.87
CA CYS A 199 16.26 -0.10 -9.01
C CYS A 199 17.63 -0.07 -9.67
N VAL A 200 18.70 0.08 -8.89
CA VAL A 200 20.08 0.09 -9.40
C VAL A 200 20.43 -1.26 -10.04
N ALA A 201 20.06 -2.38 -9.40
CA ALA A 201 20.29 -3.72 -9.94
C ALA A 201 19.58 -3.96 -11.28
N LEU A 202 18.43 -3.32 -11.51
CA LEU A 202 17.65 -3.39 -12.75
C LEU A 202 17.99 -2.25 -13.74
N GLY A 203 19.03 -1.46 -13.48
CA GLY A 203 19.48 -0.37 -14.36
C GLY A 203 18.54 0.84 -14.42
N VAL A 204 17.63 0.98 -13.45
CA VAL A 204 16.72 2.13 -13.36
C VAL A 204 17.51 3.35 -12.88
N SER A 205 17.35 4.48 -13.56
CA SER A 205 18.10 5.71 -13.26
C SER A 205 17.27 6.98 -13.49
N GLY A 206 17.83 8.13 -13.09
CA GLY A 206 17.22 9.44 -13.27
C GLY A 206 15.91 9.62 -12.51
N ILE A 207 14.97 10.35 -13.11
CA ILE A 207 13.65 10.64 -12.56
C ILE A 207 12.88 9.38 -12.14
N THR A 208 13.00 8.28 -12.90
CA THR A 208 12.33 7.00 -12.62
C THR A 208 12.79 6.39 -11.31
N LEU A 209 14.10 6.39 -11.05
CA LEU A 209 14.66 5.94 -9.77
C LEU A 209 14.20 6.84 -8.64
N THR A 210 14.27 8.16 -8.82
CA THR A 210 13.90 9.12 -7.77
C THR A 210 12.42 8.98 -7.40
N VAL A 211 11.53 8.84 -8.38
CA VAL A 211 10.10 8.61 -8.13
C VAL A 211 9.87 7.28 -7.41
N ALA A 212 10.55 6.20 -7.79
CA ALA A 212 10.39 4.91 -7.12
C ALA A 212 10.83 4.95 -5.64
N VAL A 213 11.99 5.52 -5.36
CA VAL A 213 12.52 5.66 -4.00
C VAL A 213 11.67 6.61 -3.16
N MET A 214 11.25 7.75 -3.74
CA MET A 214 10.32 8.67 -3.10
C MET A 214 9.02 7.95 -2.73
N PHE A 215 8.47 7.15 -3.65
CA PHE A 215 7.23 6.41 -3.42
C PHE A 215 7.38 5.36 -2.30
N ALA A 216 8.54 4.72 -2.21
CA ALA A 216 8.88 3.80 -1.13
C ALA A 216 8.97 4.51 0.23
N ALA A 217 9.42 5.77 0.25
CA ALA A 217 9.60 6.62 1.43
C ALA A 217 8.34 7.36 1.90
N LEU A 218 7.19 7.16 1.24
CA LEU A 218 5.93 7.78 1.63
C LEU A 218 5.44 7.25 2.98
N PRO A 219 4.72 8.04 3.78
CA PRO A 219 4.07 7.54 5.00
C PRO A 219 3.04 6.46 4.67
N VAL A 220 2.56 5.77 5.70
CA VAL A 220 1.60 4.69 5.55
C VAL A 220 0.24 5.22 5.08
N ALA A 221 -0.45 4.44 4.25
CA ALA A 221 -1.79 4.80 3.80
C ALA A 221 -2.80 4.85 4.97
N ALA A 222 -3.54 5.95 5.09
CA ALA A 222 -4.60 6.10 6.11
C ALA A 222 -5.66 4.99 6.04
N GLY A 223 -5.91 4.44 4.85
CA GLY A 223 -6.82 3.30 4.66
C GLY A 223 -6.37 2.00 5.36
N SER A 224 -5.10 1.90 5.82
CA SER A 224 -4.61 0.76 6.57
C SER A 224 -5.21 0.70 7.98
N TYR A 225 -5.46 1.85 8.60
CA TYR A 225 -6.14 1.91 9.89
C TYR A 225 -7.58 1.39 9.80
N VAL A 226 -8.35 1.87 8.82
CA VAL A 226 -9.74 1.44 8.59
C VAL A 226 -9.80 -0.06 8.31
N MET A 227 -8.95 -0.56 7.41
CA MET A 227 -8.89 -1.99 7.07
C MET A 227 -8.51 -2.85 8.27
N THR A 228 -7.53 -2.40 9.06
CA THR A 228 -7.09 -3.09 10.28
C THR A 228 -8.23 -3.17 11.31
N ARG A 229 -8.96 -2.08 11.54
CA ARG A 229 -10.11 -2.08 12.46
C ARG A 229 -11.27 -2.97 11.98
N GLN A 230 -11.60 -2.93 10.69
CA GLN A 230 -12.70 -3.73 10.14
C GLN A 230 -12.41 -5.23 10.18
N MET A 231 -11.14 -5.64 10.12
CA MET A 231 -10.73 -7.04 10.05
C MET A 231 -10.14 -7.59 11.36
N GLY A 232 -10.40 -6.92 12.49
CA GLY A 232 -10.02 -7.40 13.83
C GLY A 232 -8.51 -7.31 14.13
N GLY A 233 -7.77 -6.50 13.40
CA GLY A 233 -6.35 -6.23 13.66
C GLY A 233 -6.13 -5.17 14.75
N ASP A 234 -4.86 -4.81 14.98
CA ASP A 234 -4.47 -3.86 16.03
C ASP A 234 -4.63 -2.40 15.59
N GLY A 235 -5.87 -1.90 15.66
CA GLY A 235 -6.21 -0.53 15.27
C GLY A 235 -5.41 0.56 16.00
N PRO A 236 -5.29 0.55 17.34
CA PRO A 236 -4.51 1.55 18.07
C PRO A 236 -3.03 1.58 17.69
N LEU A 237 -2.41 0.41 17.45
CA LEU A 237 -1.04 0.36 16.95
C LEU A 237 -0.95 0.96 15.55
N MET A 238 -1.87 0.57 14.65
CA MET A 238 -1.89 1.06 13.27
C MET A 238 -2.13 2.58 13.18
N ALA A 239 -2.88 3.17 14.10
CA ALA A 239 -3.07 4.62 14.18
C ALA A 239 -1.80 5.38 14.57
N GLY A 240 -0.88 4.71 15.29
CA GLY A 240 0.38 5.29 15.74
C GLY A 240 1.55 5.12 14.77
N ILE A 241 1.36 4.39 13.65
CA ILE A 241 2.36 4.12 12.60
C ILE A 241 2.08 5.01 11.39
#